data_AF-A0A946EFF9-F1
#
_entry.id   AF-A0A946EFF9-F1
#
_cell.length_a   1.000
_cell.length_b   1.000
_cell.length_c   1.000
_cell.angle_alpha   90.00
_cell.angle_beta   90.00
_cell.angle_gamma   90.00
#
_symmetry.space_group_name_H-M   'P 1'
#
loop_
_entity.id
_entity.type
_entity.pdbx_description
1 polymer ?
#
loop_
_entity_poly.entity_id
_entity_poly.type
_entity_poly.pdbx_seq_one_letter_code
_entity_poly.pdbx_strand_id
1 'polypeptide(L)' 'MIITTTPSIDGKTIKEYRGVVVGEAIMGANVVRDIFASITDIIGGRSGAYETKLA' A
#
# COMPACT_ATOMS: atom_id res chain seq x y z
N MET A 1 -2.64 4.26 15.93
CA MET A 1 -1.21 4.12 15.59
C MET A 1 -0.82 5.32 14.75
N ILE A 2 0.25 6.05 15.08
CA ILE A 2 0.73 7.17 14.25
C ILE A 2 1.77 6.60 13.29
N ILE A 3 1.52 6.74 11.98
CA ILE A 3 2.46 6.42 10.92
C ILE A 3 2.80 7.74 10.26
N THR A 4 4.09 8.04 10.14
CA THR A 4 4.55 9.26 9.50
C THR A 4 5.81 8.98 8.69
N THR A 5 6.01 9.77 7.64
CA THR A 5 7.24 9.82 6.85
C THR A 5 8.22 10.88 7.38
N THR A 6 7.82 11.66 8.38
CA THR A 6 8.67 12.66 9.06
C THR A 6 9.54 12.01 10.13
N PRO A 7 10.73 12.56 10.42
CA PRO A 7 11.60 12.02 11.47
C PRO A 7 11.10 12.29 12.89
N SER A 8 10.19 13.25 13.07
CA SER A 8 9.64 13.68 14.35
C SER A 8 8.16 14.04 14.25
N ILE A 9 7.50 14.13 15.41
CA ILE A 9 6.10 14.53 15.55
C ILE A 9 6.05 15.76 16.47
N ASP A 10 5.48 16.86 15.99
CA ASP A 10 5.37 18.09 16.79
C ASP A 10 4.55 17.86 18.07
N GLY A 11 5.01 18.45 19.18
CA GLY A 11 4.38 18.29 20.49
C GLY A 11 4.52 16.88 21.11
N LYS A 12 5.31 15.98 20.50
CA LYS A 12 5.55 14.64 21.04
C LYS A 12 7.05 14.32 21.09
N THR A 13 7.50 13.84 22.24
CA THR A 13 8.88 13.35 22.42
C THR A 13 8.94 11.83 22.22
N ILE A 14 9.85 11.36 21.38
CA ILE A 14 10.15 9.92 21.21
C ILE A 14 10.88 9.45 22.47
N LYS A 15 10.27 8.51 23.22
CA LYS A 15 10.86 7.97 24.45
C LYS A 15 11.89 6.87 24.19
N GLU A 16 11.73 6.13 23.10
CA GLU A 16 12.57 4.98 22.77
C GLU A 16 12.52 4.70 21.27
N TYR A 17 13.66 4.33 20.69
CA TYR A 17 13.77 3.88 19.31
C TYR A 17 13.85 2.34 19.29
N ARG A 18 12.92 1.70 18.59
CA ARG A 18 12.78 0.23 18.54
C ARG A 18 13.51 -0.41 17.34
N GLY A 19 14.38 0.34 16.67
CA GLY A 19 15.01 -0.09 15.41
C GLY A 19 14.11 0.11 14.19
N VAL A 20 14.62 -0.28 13.03
CA VAL A 20 13.94 -0.13 11.73
C VAL A 20 13.01 -1.31 11.49
N VAL A 21 11.82 -1.03 10.96
CA VAL A 21 10.85 -2.05 10.52
C VAL A 21 10.58 -1.91 9.02
N VAL A 22 10.39 -3.02 8.34
CA VAL A 22 10.11 -3.09 6.89
C VAL A 22 8.95 -4.05 6.66
N GLY A 23 8.06 -3.70 5.74
CA GLY A 23 7.01 -4.58 5.24
C GLY A 23 7.07 -4.65 3.72
N GLU A 24 7.04 -5.85 3.17
CA GLU A 24 7.04 -6.10 1.73
C GLU A 24 5.80 -6.89 1.34
N ALA A 25 5.22 -6.56 0.19
CA ALA A 25 4.10 -7.31 -0.39
C ALA A 25 4.45 -7.69 -1.84
N ILE A 26 4.35 -8.98 -2.16
CA ILE A 26 4.66 -9.52 -3.49
C ILE A 26 3.36 -10.00 -4.13
N MET A 27 3.03 -9.46 -5.31
CA MET A 27 1.86 -9.88 -6.08
C MET A 27 2.21 -11.05 -7.02
N GLY A 28 1.56 -12.21 -6.82
CA GLY A 28 1.75 -13.39 -7.66
C GLY A 28 1.17 -13.26 -9.08
N ALA A 29 1.92 -13.69 -10.09
CA ALA A 29 1.60 -13.57 -11.51
C ALA A 29 0.29 -14.26 -11.95
N ASN A 30 -0.21 -15.25 -11.21
CA ASN A 30 -1.46 -15.95 -11.55
C ASN A 30 -2.73 -15.16 -11.15
N VAL A 31 -2.65 -14.20 -10.22
CA VAL A 31 -3.78 -13.34 -9.81
C VAL A 31 -3.93 -12.13 -10.76
N VAL A 32 -2.93 -11.90 -11.60
CA VAL A 32 -2.89 -10.84 -12.61
C VAL A 32 -3.75 -11.26 -13.81
N ARG A 33 -3.54 -12.46 -14.34
CA ARG A 33 -4.24 -12.94 -15.55
C ARG A 33 -5.77 -12.94 -15.42
N ASP A 34 -6.31 -13.37 -14.28
CA ASP A 34 -7.76 -13.45 -14.08
C ASP A 34 -8.41 -12.07 -13.87
N ILE A 35 -7.63 -11.06 -13.46
CA ILE A 35 -8.10 -9.70 -13.21
C ILE A 35 -7.95 -8.82 -14.46
N PHE A 36 -6.92 -9.06 -15.28
CA PHE A 36 -6.77 -8.38 -16.57
C PHE A 36 -7.82 -8.82 -17.61
N ALA A 37 -8.30 -10.07 -17.57
CA ALA A 37 -9.39 -10.51 -18.43
C ALA A 37 -10.72 -9.78 -18.17
N SER A 38 -10.96 -9.29 -16.94
CA SER A 38 -12.15 -8.51 -16.56
C SER A 38 -11.98 -6.99 -16.66
N ILE A 39 -10.77 -6.48 -16.92
CA ILE A 39 -10.48 -5.03 -16.96
C ILE A 39 -10.68 -4.41 -18.34
N THR A 40 -10.82 -5.21 -19.40
CA THR A 40 -10.84 -4.72 -20.78
C THR A 40 -12.04 -3.81 -21.12
N ASP A 41 -13.09 -3.74 -20.29
CA ASP A 41 -14.30 -2.93 -20.56
C ASP A 41 -14.53 -1.72 -19.62
N ILE A 42 -13.70 -1.48 -18.60
CA ILE A 42 -13.95 -0.42 -17.59
C ILE A 42 -12.76 0.56 -17.54
N ILE A 43 -12.61 1.34 -18.60
CA ILE A 43 -11.65 2.46 -18.66
C ILE A 43 -12.45 3.75 -18.47
N GLY A 44 -12.38 4.35 -17.28
CA GLY A 44 -13.11 5.60 -17.03
C GLY A 44 -12.96 6.23 -15.65
N GLY A 45 -11.74 6.34 -15.11
CA GLY A 45 -11.45 7.20 -13.95
C GLY A 45 -11.25 6.45 -12.63
N ARG A 46 -10.02 6.55 -12.07
CA ARG A 46 -9.55 5.88 -10.85
C ARG A 46 -9.83 4.37 -10.80
N SER A 47 -8.97 3.62 -11.48
CA SER A 47 -9.05 2.17 -11.62
C SER A 47 -8.85 1.44 -10.29
N GLY A 48 -9.94 1.22 -9.55
CA GLY A 48 -9.99 0.51 -8.27
C GLY A 48 -9.46 -0.94 -8.27
N ALA A 49 -9.13 -1.51 -9.44
CA ALA A 49 -8.55 -2.84 -9.54
C ALA A 49 -7.12 -2.95 -8.94
N TYR A 50 -6.35 -1.86 -8.93
CA TYR A 50 -5.02 -1.82 -8.27
C TYR A 50 -5.11 -1.37 -6.81
N GLU A 51 -5.97 -0.40 -6.48
CA GLU A 51 -6.16 0.06 -5.10
C GLU A 51 -6.74 -1.04 -4.19
N THR A 52 -7.61 -1.92 -4.71
CA THR A 52 -8.18 -3.04 -3.92
C THR A 52 -7.17 -4.14 -3.60
N LYS A 53 -6.11 -4.29 -4.42
CA LYS A 53 -5.05 -5.30 -4.18
C LYS A 53 -3.97 -4.83 -3.20
N LEU A 54 -3.85 -3.52 -3.00
CA LEU A 54 -2.85 -2.91 -2.12
C LEU A 54 -3.38 -2.60 -0.70
N ALA A 55 -4.68 -2.81 -0.45
CA ALA A 55 -5.34 -2.55 0.83
C ALA A 55 -5.22 -3.74 1.79
#